data_AF-A0A9E3N4C9-F1
#
_entry.id   AF-A0A9E3N4C9-F1
#
_cell.length_a   1.000
_cell.length_b   1.000
_cell.length_c   1.000
_cell.angle_alpha   90.00
_cell.angle_beta   90.00
_cell.angle_gamma   90.00
#
_symmetry.space_group_name_H-M   'P 1'
#
loop_
_entity.id
_entity.type
_entity.pdbx_description
1 polymer ?
#
loop_
_entity_poly.entity_id
_entity_poly.type
_entity_poly.pdbx_seq_one_letter_code
_entity_poly.pdbx_strand_id
1 'polypeptide(L)'
;DILGIKRRADLTENARIRLRRHVHLAFAFLFLAMVLVFKWVDNPSMIVVILKLASYTYGPLLGLFGFGMMTTRTLNDRLVPVVTVGAPMLCALLEYHQHALLGSYRLGLELLIVNGALVFAGLFAISRRATASPATAAA
;
A
#
# COMPACT_ATOMS: atom_id res chain seq x y z
N ASP A 1 -17.38 8.05 3.98
CA ASP A 1 -18.72 7.55 4.36
C ASP A 1 -18.91 6.18 3.70
N ILE A 2 -18.33 5.12 4.29
CA ILE A 2 -18.34 3.76 3.69
C ILE A 2 -19.76 3.19 3.59
N LEU A 3 -20.62 3.51 4.57
CA LEU A 3 -22.01 3.02 4.64
C LEU A 3 -23.00 3.89 3.84
N GLY A 4 -22.53 4.96 3.21
CA GLY A 4 -23.35 5.89 2.44
C GLY A 4 -24.47 6.54 3.26
N ILE A 5 -24.25 6.77 4.57
CA ILE A 5 -25.28 7.26 5.50
C ILE A 5 -25.84 8.62 5.05
N LYS A 6 -25.02 9.45 4.39
CA LYS A 6 -25.46 10.74 3.83
C LYS A 6 -26.38 10.61 2.60
N ARG A 7 -26.34 9.48 1.89
CA ARG A 7 -27.10 9.25 0.65
C ARG A 7 -28.41 8.49 0.87
N ARG A 8 -28.64 8.00 2.09
CA ARG A 8 -29.84 7.25 2.50
C ARG A 8 -30.96 8.19 2.94
N ALA A 9 -31.92 8.45 2.05
CA ALA A 9 -33.10 9.29 2.32
C ALA A 9 -34.18 8.57 3.16
N ASP A 10 -34.08 7.25 3.27
CA ASP A 10 -34.94 6.35 4.06
C ASP A 10 -34.72 6.46 5.57
N LEU A 11 -33.61 7.05 6.01
CA LEU A 11 -33.24 7.15 7.42
C LEU A 11 -33.60 8.52 8.01
N THR A 12 -34.35 8.51 9.11
CA THR A 12 -34.54 9.69 9.96
C THR A 12 -33.20 10.17 10.53
N GLU A 13 -33.09 11.48 10.82
CA GLU A 13 -31.84 12.06 11.32
C GLU A 13 -31.36 11.38 12.62
N ASN A 14 -32.30 11.04 13.51
CA ASN A 14 -32.03 10.28 14.73
C ASN A 14 -31.48 8.85 14.44
N ALA A 15 -31.98 8.17 13.40
CA ALA A 15 -31.46 6.87 13.01
C ALA A 15 -30.03 6.95 12.43
N ARG A 16 -29.71 8.00 11.67
CA ARG A 16 -28.35 8.24 11.15
C ARG A 16 -27.34 8.48 12.26
N ILE A 17 -27.71 9.26 13.28
CA ILE A 17 -26.87 9.51 14.46
C ILE A 17 -26.63 8.21 15.24
N ARG A 18 -27.68 7.41 15.47
CA ARG A 18 -27.55 6.11 16.14
C ARG A 18 -26.62 5.16 15.37
N LEU A 19 -26.80 5.06 14.05
CA LEU A 19 -25.96 4.21 13.20
C LEU A 19 -24.49 4.64 13.24
N ARG A 20 -24.21 5.95 13.15
CA ARG A 20 -22.84 6.47 13.26
C ARG A 20 -22.21 6.13 14.62
N ARG A 21 -22.96 6.29 15.71
CA ARG A 21 -22.50 5.93 17.06
C ARG A 21 -22.23 4.44 17.19
N HIS A 22 -23.11 3.58 16.68
CA HIS A 22 -22.92 2.13 16.71
C HIS A 22 -21.69 1.71 15.92
N VAL A 23 -21.50 2.25 14.72
CA VAL A 23 -20.33 1.95 13.89
C VAL A 23 -19.06 2.41 14.59
N HIS A 24 -19.03 3.62 15.14
CA HIS A 24 -17.87 4.12 15.87
C HIS A 24 -17.56 3.28 17.11
N LEU A 25 -18.58 2.91 17.90
CA LEU A 25 -18.44 2.04 19.07
C LEU A 25 -17.97 0.64 18.69
N ALA A 26 -18.49 0.07 17.60
CA ALA A 26 -18.06 -1.22 17.07
C ALA A 26 -16.60 -1.19 16.63
N PHE A 27 -16.16 -0.14 15.93
CA PHE A 27 -14.75 0.03 15.58
C PHE A 27 -13.87 0.23 16.82
N ALA A 28 -14.31 1.01 17.81
CA ALA A 28 -13.58 1.19 19.06
C ALA A 28 -13.42 -0.14 19.81
N PHE A 29 -14.48 -0.95 19.90
CA PHE A 29 -14.44 -2.28 20.50
C PHE A 29 -13.54 -3.24 19.70
N LEU A 30 -13.59 -3.21 18.37
CA LEU A 30 -12.71 -4.00 17.50
C LEU A 30 -11.23 -3.64 17.74
N PHE A 31 -10.90 -2.34 17.79
CA PHE A 31 -9.54 -1.89 18.11
C PHE A 31 -9.09 -2.35 19.50
N LEU A 32 -9.96 -2.21 20.51
CA LEU A 32 -9.69 -2.69 21.87
C LEU A 32 -9.41 -4.20 21.87
N ALA A 33 -10.26 -4.99 21.21
CA ALA A 33 -10.08 -6.44 21.11
C ALA A 33 -8.75 -6.79 20.44
N MET A 34 -8.40 -6.09 19.36
CA MET A 34 -7.12 -6.30 18.66
C MET A 34 -5.91 -5.97 19.55
N VAL A 35 -5.98 -4.90 20.34
CA VAL A 35 -4.93 -4.54 21.32
C VAL A 35 -4.80 -5.62 22.41
N LEU A 36 -5.94 -6.12 22.94
CA LEU A 36 -5.92 -7.21 23.93
C LEU A 36 -5.33 -8.50 23.34
N VAL A 37 -5.67 -8.84 22.10
CA VAL A 37 -5.08 -9.99 21.39
C VAL A 37 -3.58 -9.81 21.22
N PHE A 38 -3.10 -8.65 20.75
CA PHE A 38 -1.67 -8.41 20.63
C PHE A 38 -0.94 -8.45 21.96
N LYS A 39 -1.54 -7.92 23.03
CA LYS A 39 -1.00 -8.03 24.40
C LYS A 39 -0.98 -9.46 24.90
N TRP A 40 -1.97 -10.28 24.54
CA TRP A 40 -2.00 -11.69 24.96
C TRP A 40 -0.96 -12.53 24.21
N VAL A 41 -0.77 -12.25 22.92
CA VAL A 41 0.22 -12.94 22.10
C VAL A 41 1.64 -12.47 22.40
N ASP A 42 1.84 -11.22 22.86
CA ASP A 42 3.10 -10.52 23.20
C ASP A 42 4.41 -11.32 23.02
N ASN A 43 4.70 -11.59 21.75
CA ASN A 43 5.90 -12.28 21.30
C ASN A 43 6.65 -11.30 20.39
N PRO A 44 7.95 -11.03 20.62
CA PRO A 44 8.72 -10.09 19.81
C PRO A 44 8.73 -10.46 18.31
N SER A 45 8.58 -11.73 17.99
CA SER A 45 8.44 -12.24 16.62
C SER A 45 7.19 -11.72 15.88
N MET A 46 6.09 -11.45 16.58
CA MET A 46 4.86 -10.96 15.94
C MET A 46 5.01 -9.55 15.37
N ILE A 47 5.69 -8.67 16.10
CA ILE A 47 5.97 -7.30 15.65
C ILE A 47 6.77 -7.34 14.35
N VAL A 48 7.77 -8.22 14.27
CA VAL A 48 8.59 -8.41 13.06
C VAL A 48 7.74 -8.89 11.88
N VAL A 49 6.81 -9.82 12.10
CA VAL A 49 5.90 -10.31 11.05
C VAL A 49 4.97 -9.20 10.55
N ILE A 50 4.41 -8.39 11.44
CA ILE A 50 3.54 -7.28 11.08
C ILE A 50 4.31 -6.24 10.26
N LEU A 51 5.51 -5.86 10.72
CA LEU A 51 6.35 -4.90 10.01
C LEU A 51 6.80 -5.43 8.64
N LYS A 52 7.06 -6.74 8.54
CA LYS A 52 7.35 -7.39 7.27
C LYS A 52 6.14 -7.38 6.32
N LEU A 53 4.94 -7.69 6.83
CA LEU A 53 3.72 -7.61 6.04
C LEU A 53 3.44 -6.19 5.55
N ALA A 54 3.63 -5.19 6.44
CA ALA A 54 3.54 -3.78 6.10
C ALA A 54 4.56 -3.40 5.01
N SER A 55 5.75 -3.99 5.02
CA SER A 55 6.77 -3.77 3.99
C SER A 55 6.31 -4.28 2.61
N TYR A 56 5.62 -5.42 2.55
CA TYR A 56 5.09 -5.95 1.29
C TYR A 56 3.90 -5.16 0.73
N THR A 57 3.04 -4.62 1.58
CA THR A 57 1.84 -3.89 1.16
C THR A 57 2.10 -2.41 0.92
N TYR A 58 2.90 -1.77 1.77
CA TYR A 58 3.24 -0.36 1.62
C TYR A 58 4.42 -0.13 0.68
N GLY A 59 5.25 -1.14 0.40
CA GLY A 59 6.34 -1.05 -0.59
C GLY A 59 5.84 -0.61 -1.97
N PRO A 60 4.85 -1.29 -2.58
CA PRO A 60 4.32 -0.88 -3.86
C PRO A 60 3.65 0.49 -3.85
N LEU A 61 2.98 0.85 -2.76
CA LEU A 61 2.37 2.17 -2.59
C LEU A 61 3.44 3.27 -2.54
N LEU A 62 4.56 3.02 -1.83
CA LEU A 62 5.70 3.92 -1.80
C LEU A 62 6.31 4.10 -3.20
N GLY A 63 6.46 3.02 -3.96
CA GLY A 63 6.99 3.07 -5.33
C GLY A 63 6.07 3.82 -6.31
N LEU A 64 4.76 3.56 -6.25
CA LEU A 64 3.76 4.24 -7.09
C LEU A 64 3.67 5.74 -6.76
N PHE A 65 3.63 6.08 -5.47
CA PHE A 65 3.56 7.45 -5.00
C PHE A 65 4.85 8.22 -5.30
N GLY A 66 6.01 7.61 -5.06
CA GLY A 66 7.31 8.16 -5.42
C GLY A 66 7.43 8.42 -6.92
N PHE A 67 6.97 7.48 -7.77
CA PHE A 67 6.98 7.66 -9.21
C PHE A 67 6.11 8.84 -9.65
N GLY A 68 4.89 8.95 -9.12
CA GLY A 68 3.96 10.04 -9.44
C GLY A 68 4.45 11.41 -8.98
N MET A 69 5.20 11.49 -7.87
CA MET A 69 5.78 12.75 -7.40
C MET A 69 7.06 13.15 -8.15
N MET A 70 7.92 12.19 -8.49
CA MET A 70 9.22 12.48 -9.09
C MET A 70 9.20 12.55 -10.62
N THR A 71 8.17 11.99 -11.27
CA THR A 71 8.16 11.79 -12.72
C THR A 71 6.85 12.27 -13.36
N THR A 72 6.93 13.01 -14.47
CA THR A 72 5.77 13.47 -15.27
C THR A 72 5.41 12.55 -16.44
N ARG A 73 5.90 11.32 -16.41
CA ARG A 73 5.71 10.33 -17.48
C ARG A 73 4.35 9.69 -17.37
N THR A 74 3.80 9.29 -18.52
CA THR A 74 2.53 8.58 -18.57
C THR A 74 2.76 7.09 -18.37
N LEU A 75 1.96 6.50 -17.49
CA LEU A 75 1.95 5.06 -17.23
C LEU A 75 0.89 4.39 -18.10
N ASN A 76 1.11 3.11 -18.39
CA ASN A 76 0.09 2.27 -18.98
C ASN A 76 -0.70 1.60 -17.85
N ASP A 77 -1.94 2.04 -17.64
CA ASP A 77 -2.81 1.58 -16.54
C ASP A 77 -2.99 0.04 -16.50
N ARG A 78 -2.86 -0.64 -17.65
CA ARG A 78 -2.95 -2.11 -17.71
C ARG A 78 -1.72 -2.83 -17.16
N LEU A 79 -0.55 -2.20 -17.20
CA LEU A 79 0.72 -2.80 -16.76
C LEU A 79 1.06 -2.45 -15.31
N VAL A 80 0.48 -1.37 -14.77
CA VAL A 80 0.72 -0.93 -13.38
C VAL A 80 0.41 -2.04 -12.36
N PRO A 81 -0.76 -2.73 -12.39
CA PRO A 81 -1.04 -3.82 -11.46
C PRO A 81 -0.06 -5.00 -11.55
N VAL A 82 0.42 -5.29 -12.76
CA VAL A 82 1.38 -6.38 -12.98
C VAL A 82 2.72 -6.05 -12.33
N VAL A 83 3.19 -4.81 -12.46
CA VAL A 83 4.43 -4.35 -11.82
C VAL A 83 4.29 -4.30 -10.30
N THR A 84 3.18 -3.78 -9.78
CA THR A 84 2.97 -3.63 -8.33
C THR A 84 2.78 -4.95 -7.59
N VAL A 85 2.29 -6.00 -8.26
CA VAL A 85 2.23 -7.37 -7.70
C VAL A 85 3.54 -8.13 -7.95
N GLY A 86 4.15 -7.93 -9.12
CA GLY A 86 5.41 -8.57 -9.50
C GLY A 86 6.58 -8.18 -8.61
N ALA A 87 6.67 -6.91 -8.19
CA ALA A 87 7.76 -6.44 -7.32
C ALA A 87 7.77 -7.11 -5.92
N PRO A 88 6.65 -7.23 -5.18
CA PRO A 88 6.56 -8.08 -4.00
C PRO A 88 7.01 -9.52 -4.22
N MET A 89 6.64 -10.13 -5.35
CA MET A 89 7.05 -11.50 -5.68
C MET A 89 8.57 -11.60 -5.92
N LEU A 90 9.16 -10.63 -6.62
CA LEU A 90 10.60 -10.53 -6.82
C LEU A 90 11.32 -10.28 -5.49
N CYS A 91 10.78 -9.41 -4.62
CA CYS A 91 11.28 -9.22 -3.26
C CYS A 91 11.25 -10.49 -2.43
N ALA A 92 10.19 -11.30 -2.52
CA ALA A 92 10.09 -12.58 -1.82
C ALA A 92 11.13 -13.59 -2.36
N LEU A 93 11.37 -13.61 -3.67
CA LEU A 93 12.40 -14.45 -4.28
C LEU A 93 13.81 -14.01 -3.84
N LEU A 94 14.05 -12.69 -3.77
CA LEU A 94 15.31 -12.10 -3.33
C LEU A 94 15.55 -12.40 -1.85
N GLU A 95 14.51 -12.34 -1.03
CA GLU A 95 14.57 -12.76 0.37
C GLU A 95 14.88 -14.27 0.50
N TYR A 96 14.29 -15.13 -0.35
CA TYR A 96 14.61 -16.56 -0.33
C TYR A 96 16.08 -16.84 -0.70
N HIS A 97 16.63 -16.10 -1.67
CA HIS A 97 18.01 -16.24 -2.13
C HIS A 97 19.01 -15.33 -1.40
N GLN A 98 18.58 -14.61 -0.35
CA GLN A 98 19.41 -13.58 0.30
C GLN A 98 20.71 -14.17 0.89
N HIS A 99 20.67 -15.43 1.33
CA HIS A 99 21.84 -16.10 1.90
C HIS A 99 22.95 -16.35 0.88
N ALA A 100 22.59 -16.50 -0.40
CA ALA A 100 23.53 -16.67 -1.51
C ALA A 100 23.94 -15.33 -2.15
N LEU A 101 23.04 -14.35 -2.17
CA LEU A 101 23.25 -13.06 -2.84
C LEU A 101 23.86 -11.97 -1.93
N LEU A 102 23.53 -11.99 -0.64
CA LEU A 102 23.86 -10.94 0.33
C LEU A 102 24.69 -11.46 1.52
N GLY A 103 25.05 -12.75 1.51
CA GLY A 103 25.92 -13.37 2.51
C GLY A 103 25.29 -13.40 3.91
N SER A 104 25.87 -12.66 4.85
CA SER A 104 25.41 -12.58 6.25
C SER A 104 24.29 -11.56 6.48
N TYR A 105 23.95 -10.78 5.45
CA TYR A 105 22.96 -9.71 5.56
C TYR A 105 21.53 -10.25 5.49
N ARG A 106 20.65 -9.74 6.36
CA ARG A 106 19.25 -10.15 6.44
C ARG A 106 18.31 -9.00 6.11
N LEU A 107 17.56 -9.14 5.03
CA LEU A 107 16.54 -8.18 4.64
C LEU A 107 15.32 -8.30 5.57
N GLY A 108 15.18 -7.32 6.46
CA GLY A 108 14.01 -7.15 7.32
C GLY A 108 13.13 -6.00 6.85
N LEU A 109 13.19 -4.87 7.56
CA LEU A 109 12.42 -3.65 7.27
C LEU A 109 12.80 -2.98 5.96
N GLU A 110 14.05 -3.15 5.52
CA GLU A 110 14.56 -2.58 4.28
C GLU A 110 13.84 -3.13 3.06
N LEU A 111 13.18 -4.28 3.19
CA LEU A 111 12.32 -4.84 2.16
C LEU A 111 11.26 -3.83 1.72
N LEU A 112 10.82 -2.92 2.60
CA LEU A 112 9.93 -1.81 2.25
C LEU A 112 10.55 -0.91 1.16
N ILE A 113 11.80 -0.47 1.37
CA ILE A 113 12.51 0.42 0.46
C ILE A 113 12.88 -0.33 -0.82
N VAL A 114 13.35 -1.57 -0.71
CA VAL A 114 13.69 -2.41 -1.87
C VAL A 114 12.45 -2.66 -2.73
N ASN A 115 11.31 -2.99 -2.13
CA ASN A 115 10.05 -3.21 -2.85
C ASN A 115 9.58 -1.93 -3.53
N GLY A 116 9.59 -0.79 -2.83
CA GLY A 116 9.26 0.50 -3.41
C GLY A 116 10.18 0.89 -4.57
N ALA A 117 11.48 0.63 -4.45
CA ALA A 117 12.45 0.88 -5.51
C ALA A 117 12.21 -0.03 -6.73
N LEU A 118 11.90 -1.31 -6.53
CA LEU A 118 11.58 -2.23 -7.62
C LEU A 118 10.30 -1.81 -8.35
N VAL A 119 9.25 -1.39 -7.63
CA VAL A 119 8.04 -0.84 -8.26
C VAL A 119 8.37 0.42 -9.04
N PHE A 120 9.10 1.37 -8.44
CA PHE A 120 9.50 2.60 -9.12
C PHE A 120 10.29 2.30 -10.41
N ALA A 121 11.28 1.40 -10.34
CA ALA A 121 12.09 1.01 -11.50
C ALA A 121 11.26 0.30 -12.58
N GLY A 122 10.37 -0.61 -12.17
CA GLY A 122 9.46 -1.29 -13.08
C GLY A 122 8.51 -0.32 -13.78
N LEU A 123 7.93 0.63 -13.02
CA LEU A 123 7.10 1.70 -13.56
C LEU A 123 7.89 2.58 -14.54
N PHE A 124 9.13 2.92 -14.20
CA PHE A 124 10.00 3.70 -15.07
C PHE A 124 10.31 2.98 -16.39
N ALA A 125 10.53 1.66 -16.36
CA ALA A 125 10.77 0.85 -17.55
C ALA A 125 9.55 0.77 -18.48
N ILE A 126 8.33 0.73 -17.94
CA ILE A 126 7.09 0.71 -18.74
C ILE A 126 6.56 2.10 -19.11
N SER A 127 7.11 3.15 -18.51
CA SER A 127 6.63 4.52 -18.68
C SER A 127 7.02 5.10 -20.04
N ARG A 128 6.13 5.91 -20.62
CA ARG A 128 6.41 6.68 -21.84
C ARG A 128 6.61 8.15 -21.49
N ARG A 129 7.47 8.86 -22.24
CA ARG A 129 7.50 10.33 -22.15
C ARG A 129 6.11 10.83 -22.51
N ALA A 130 5.57 11.73 -21.68
CA ALA A 130 4.35 12.43 -22.03
C ALA A 130 4.60 13.14 -23.37
N THR A 131 3.96 12.67 -24.43
CA THR A 131 3.95 13.38 -25.70
C THR A 131 3.25 14.70 -25.45
N ALA A 132 4.02 15.80 -25.47
CA ALA A 132 3.44 17.13 -25.45
C ALA A 132 2.42 17.20 -26.60
N SER A 133 1.15 17.45 -26.27
CA SER A 133 0.14 17.70 -27.30
C SER A 133 0.58 18.94 -28.10
N PRO A 134 0.57 18.94 -29.45
CA PRO A 134 1.02 20.07 -30.27
C PRO A 134 0.18 21.35 -30.14
N ALA A 135 -0.78 21.42 -29.22
CA ALA A 135 -1.77 22.48 -29.14
C ALA A 135 -1.26 23.80 -28.51
N THR A 136 0.00 23.88 -28.06
CA THR A 136 0.56 25.09 -27.40
C THR A 136 1.66 25.77 -28.23
N ALA A 137 1.69 25.57 -29.54
CA ALA A 137 2.62 26.25 -30.46
C ALA A 137 1.94 27.28 -31.39
N ALA A 138 0.64 27.55 -31.20
CA ALA A 138 -0.15 28.43 -32.06
C ALA A 138 -0.98 29.48 -31.29
N ALA A 139 -0.45 29.99 -30.17
CA ALA A 139 -1.00 31.15 -29.46
C ALA A 139 0.02 32.29 -29.45
#